data_AF-A0A954L6U0-F1
#
_entry.id   AF-A0A954L6U0-F1
#
_cell.length_a   1.000
_cell.length_b   1.000
_cell.length_c   1.000
_cell.angle_alpha   90.00
_cell.angle_beta   90.00
_cell.angle_gamma   90.00
#
_symmetry.space_group_name_H-M   'P 1'
#
loop_
_entity.id
_entity.type
_entity.pdbx_description
1 polymer ?
#
loop_
_entity_poly.entity_id
_entity_poly.type
_entity_poly.pdbx_seq_one_letter_code
_entity_poly.pdbx_strand_id
1 'polypeptide(L)'
;MHVKRRRFSSLIVACLLLVGCGSSQNEHEIKRIPLADGAVSVRYVEIIGPAAYAPHTIRFYFVATNGEQLLAETEWRNDGANPGAGNVTTNVHHEEIVEVTLTGQEQDDEHWMIERLDGAVKAT
;
A
#
# COMPACT_ATOMS: atom_id res chain seq x y z
N MET A 1 -30.28 -59.05 -17.48
CA MET A 1 -30.94 -58.41 -16.33
C MET A 1 -30.27 -57.06 -16.06
N HIS A 2 -30.98 -55.96 -16.30
CA HIS A 2 -30.52 -54.61 -16.00
C HIS A 2 -30.62 -54.33 -14.51
N VAL A 3 -29.55 -53.79 -13.91
CA VAL A 3 -29.66 -53.04 -12.65
C VAL A 3 -28.99 -51.68 -12.85
N LYS A 4 -29.81 -50.66 -13.11
CA LYS A 4 -29.46 -49.24 -12.98
C LYS A 4 -29.25 -48.93 -11.51
N ARG A 5 -28.07 -48.44 -11.13
CA ARG A 5 -27.91 -47.63 -9.91
C ARG A 5 -27.43 -46.23 -10.31
N ARG A 6 -28.40 -45.31 -10.36
CA ARG A 6 -28.13 -43.88 -10.18
C ARG A 6 -27.79 -43.67 -8.71
N ARG A 7 -26.91 -42.71 -8.40
CA ARG A 7 -27.24 -41.49 -7.62
C ARG A 7 -25.97 -40.80 -7.10
N PHE A 8 -25.79 -39.57 -7.57
CA PHE A 8 -25.35 -38.37 -6.83
C PHE A 8 -24.11 -38.49 -5.93
N SER A 9 -22.92 -38.33 -6.51
CA SER A 9 -21.70 -38.05 -5.73
C SER A 9 -20.85 -36.91 -6.30
N SER A 10 -21.44 -35.99 -7.07
CA SER A 10 -20.66 -34.90 -7.70
C SER A 10 -21.17 -33.49 -7.38
N LEU A 11 -22.07 -33.34 -6.38
CA LEU A 11 -22.49 -32.00 -5.91
C LEU A 11 -21.57 -31.44 -4.81
N ILE A 12 -20.71 -32.26 -4.20
CA ILE A 12 -19.85 -31.82 -3.08
C ILE A 12 -18.60 -31.09 -3.59
N VAL A 13 -18.16 -31.32 -4.82
CA VAL A 13 -16.99 -30.65 -5.42
C VAL A 13 -17.31 -29.20 -5.85
N ALA A 14 -18.59 -28.86 -6.00
CA ALA A 14 -19.00 -27.51 -6.42
C ALA A 14 -19.02 -26.46 -5.29
N CYS A 15 -18.99 -26.87 -4.01
CA CYS A 15 -19.08 -25.94 -2.87
C CYS A 15 -17.71 -25.57 -2.25
N LEU A 16 -16.61 -26.20 -2.65
CA LEU A 16 -15.30 -26.01 -2.00
C LEU A 16 -14.35 -25.02 -2.69
N LEU A 17 -14.74 -24.39 -3.81
CA LEU A 17 -13.82 -23.54 -4.58
C LEU A 17 -14.27 -22.08 -4.77
N LEU A 18 -15.37 -21.64 -4.14
CA LEU A 18 -15.90 -20.27 -4.29
C LEU A 18 -15.65 -19.33 -3.10
N VAL A 19 -14.80 -19.72 -2.13
CA VAL A 19 -14.46 -18.85 -0.99
C VAL A 19 -12.95 -18.73 -0.86
N GLY A 20 -12.28 -18.28 -1.92
CA GLY A 20 -11.04 -17.55 -1.76
C GLY A 20 -11.39 -16.11 -1.45
N CYS A 21 -11.60 -15.78 -0.17
CA CYS A 21 -11.71 -14.39 0.28
C CYS A 21 -10.50 -13.63 -0.26
N GLY A 22 -10.72 -12.67 -1.15
CA GLY A 22 -9.71 -11.66 -1.43
C GLY A 22 -9.38 -11.00 -0.10
N SER A 23 -8.13 -11.08 0.33
CA SER A 23 -7.63 -10.34 1.49
C SER A 23 -7.97 -8.88 1.30
N SER A 24 -8.78 -8.31 2.19
CA SER A 24 -9.07 -6.87 2.14
C SER A 24 -7.77 -6.13 2.45
N GLN A 25 -7.27 -5.42 1.46
CA GLN A 25 -6.18 -4.47 1.65
C GLN A 25 -6.79 -3.22 2.28
N ASN A 26 -6.38 -2.90 3.50
CA ASN A 26 -6.76 -1.64 4.13
C ASN A 26 -5.63 -0.65 3.94
N GLU A 27 -5.92 0.48 3.30
CA GLU A 27 -4.96 1.56 3.13
C GLU A 27 -5.17 2.60 4.24
N HIS A 28 -4.08 3.01 4.88
CA HIS A 28 -4.09 3.91 6.02
C HIS A 28 -3.17 5.10 5.77
N GLU A 29 -3.69 6.31 5.95
CA GLU A 29 -2.90 7.54 5.83
C GLU A 29 -1.99 7.70 7.06
N ILE A 30 -0.68 7.80 6.81
CA ILE A 30 0.33 8.06 7.85
C ILE A 30 0.51 9.55 8.06
N LYS A 31 0.64 10.27 6.93
CA LYS A 31 1.01 11.68 6.93
C LYS A 31 0.53 12.36 5.68
N ARG A 32 0.04 13.58 5.86
CA ARG A 32 -0.38 14.48 4.77
C ARG A 32 0.36 15.80 4.88
N ILE A 33 1.10 16.14 3.83
CA ILE A 33 1.94 17.33 3.75
C ILE A 33 1.29 18.31 2.79
N PRO A 34 0.78 19.47 3.26
CA PRO A 34 0.20 20.47 2.37
C PRO A 34 1.28 21.11 1.49
N LEU A 35 0.93 21.33 0.23
CA LEU A 35 1.70 22.08 -0.78
C LEU A 35 0.86 23.24 -1.30
N ALA A 36 1.46 24.13 -2.10
CA ALA A 36 0.80 25.34 -2.58
C ALA A 36 -0.52 25.08 -3.33
N ASP A 37 -0.65 23.94 -4.01
CA ASP A 37 -1.80 23.60 -4.85
C ASP A 37 -2.36 22.18 -4.61
N GLY A 38 -2.00 21.56 -3.49
CA GLY A 38 -2.43 20.22 -3.16
C GLY A 38 -1.80 19.71 -1.87
N ALA A 39 -1.57 18.40 -1.81
CA ALA A 39 -0.85 17.75 -0.73
C ALA A 39 -0.13 16.50 -1.20
N VAL A 40 0.99 16.17 -0.59
CA VAL A 40 1.56 14.81 -0.64
C VAL A 40 0.94 14.00 0.49
N SER A 41 0.46 12.79 0.19
CA SER A 41 -0.08 11.85 1.17
C SER A 41 0.77 10.58 1.18
N VAL A 42 1.35 10.27 2.33
CA VAL A 42 2.07 9.02 2.60
C VAL A 42 1.09 8.04 3.23
N ARG A 43 0.91 6.88 2.60
CA ARG A 43 -0.03 5.85 3.04
C ARG A 43 0.67 4.51 3.12
N TYR A 44 0.20 3.64 4.01
CA TYR A 44 0.60 2.23 4.00
C TYR A 44 -0.57 1.33 3.70
N VAL A 45 -0.30 0.22 3.04
CA VAL A 45 -1.27 -0.83 2.77
C VAL A 45 -1.06 -1.96 3.77
N GLU A 46 -2.05 -2.18 4.62
CA GLU A 46 -2.12 -3.36 5.48
C GLU A 46 -2.69 -4.53 4.68
N ILE A 47 -1.88 -5.58 4.52
CA ILE A 47 -2.34 -6.85 3.93
C ILE A 47 -2.75 -7.76 5.09
N ILE A 48 -4.05 -7.83 5.35
CA ILE A 48 -4.59 -8.76 6.35
C ILE A 48 -4.59 -10.17 5.73
N GLY A 49 -3.54 -10.94 6.03
CA GLY A 49 -3.37 -12.33 5.61
C GLY A 49 -2.82 -13.22 6.73
N PRO A 50 -2.95 -14.56 6.63
CA PRO A 50 -2.56 -15.49 7.70
C PRO A 50 -1.05 -15.58 7.96
N ALA A 51 -0.20 -14.91 7.17
CA ALA A 51 1.24 -14.91 7.32
C ALA A 51 1.71 -13.58 7.92
N ALA A 52 2.29 -13.65 9.12
CA ALA A 52 2.78 -12.54 9.95
C ALA A 52 4.02 -11.79 9.39
N TYR A 53 4.30 -11.93 8.09
CA TYR A 53 5.40 -11.29 7.39
C TYR A 53 4.85 -10.76 6.06
N ALA A 54 3.94 -9.79 6.14
CA ALA A 54 3.57 -9.01 4.97
C ALA A 54 4.56 -7.84 4.91
N PRO A 55 5.37 -7.72 3.86
CA PRO A 55 6.18 -6.51 3.70
C PRO A 55 5.24 -5.30 3.65
N HIS A 56 5.58 -4.23 4.36
CA HIS A 56 4.74 -3.04 4.43
C HIS A 56 4.88 -2.25 3.14
N THR A 57 3.84 -2.22 2.32
CA THR A 57 3.84 -1.40 1.12
C THR A 57 3.52 0.05 1.48
N ILE A 58 4.45 0.96 1.22
CA ILE A 58 4.26 2.41 1.36
C ILE A 58 3.96 3.01 -0.01
N ARG A 59 2.93 3.85 -0.07
CA ARG A 59 2.51 4.57 -1.25
C ARG A 59 2.55 6.06 -1.02
N PHE A 60 2.98 6.77 -2.06
CA PHE A 60 3.02 8.22 -2.09
C PHE A 60 1.99 8.72 -3.09
N TYR A 61 1.11 9.61 -2.66
CA TYR A 61 0.08 10.19 -3.50
C TYR A 61 0.23 11.71 -3.57
N PHE A 62 -0.07 12.29 -4.73
CA PHE A 62 -0.39 13.71 -4.85
C PHE A 62 -1.90 13.88 -4.85
N VAL A 63 -2.40 14.73 -3.97
CA VAL A 63 -3.82 14.98 -3.75
C VAL A 63 -4.11 16.43 -4.07
N ALA A 64 -4.81 16.67 -5.17
CA ALA A 64 -5.27 17.98 -5.62
C ALA A 64 -6.79 18.09 -5.51
N THR A 65 -7.33 19.28 -5.72
CA THR A 65 -8.78 19.56 -5.66
C THR A 65 -9.60 18.70 -6.64
N ASN A 66 -9.01 18.33 -7.78
CA ASN A 66 -9.67 17.60 -8.87
C ASN A 66 -9.38 16.09 -8.86
N GLY A 67 -8.57 15.58 -7.95
CA GLY A 67 -8.28 14.16 -7.88
C GLY A 67 -7.00 13.80 -7.14
N GLU A 68 -6.74 12.50 -7.11
CA GLU A 68 -5.56 11.90 -6.49
C GLU A 68 -4.78 11.10 -7.53
N GLN A 69 -3.46 11.18 -7.46
CA GLN A 69 -2.54 10.47 -8.34
C GLN A 69 -1.48 9.72 -7.51
N LEU A 70 -1.30 8.43 -7.79
CA LEU A 70 -0.19 7.65 -7.23
C LEU A 70 1.13 8.13 -7.86
N LEU A 71 2.12 8.44 -7.02
CA LEU A 71 3.44 8.93 -7.41
C LEU A 71 4.47 7.80 -7.41
N ALA A 72 4.49 7.03 -6.32
CA ALA A 72 5.38 5.89 -6.15
C ALA A 72 4.81 4.90 -5.15
N GLU A 73 5.35 3.68 -5.22
CA GLU A 73 5.15 2.61 -4.26
C GLU A 73 6.53 2.02 -3.93
N THR A 74 6.76 1.75 -2.64
CA THR A 74 7.95 1.04 -2.17
C THR A 74 7.57 -0.03 -1.17
N GLU A 75 8.36 -1.10 -1.18
CA GLU A 75 8.32 -2.13 -0.15
C GLU A 75 9.19 -1.68 1.01
N TRP A 76 8.59 -1.33 2.14
CA TRP A 76 9.31 -0.97 3.34
C TRP A 76 9.57 -2.21 4.19
N ARG A 77 10.85 -2.56 4.30
CA ARG A 77 11.31 -3.72 5.06
C ARG A 77 11.63 -3.29 6.48
N ASN A 78 10.66 -3.42 7.37
CA ASN A 78 10.83 -3.10 8.78
C ASN A 78 10.61 -4.32 9.66
N ASP A 79 11.71 -4.87 10.18
CA ASP A 79 11.70 -5.96 11.15
C ASP A 79 11.51 -5.38 12.57
N GLY A 80 10.27 -5.03 12.93
CA GLY A 80 9.94 -4.78 14.34
C GLY A 80 8.97 -3.65 14.65
N ALA A 81 8.65 -2.77 13.70
CA ALA A 81 7.67 -1.70 13.91
C ALA A 81 6.68 -1.55 12.76
N ASN A 82 5.42 -1.31 13.10
CA ASN A 82 4.38 -0.98 12.12
C ASN A 82 4.62 0.43 11.55
N PRO A 83 4.29 0.67 10.26
CA PRO A 83 4.31 2.02 9.69
C PRO A 83 3.41 2.97 10.46
N GLY A 84 3.93 4.15 10.77
CA GLY A 84 3.19 5.15 11.53
C GLY A 84 3.91 6.49 11.56
N ALA A 85 3.23 7.51 12.09
CA ALA A 85 3.72 8.89 12.06
C ALA A 85 5.08 9.08 12.77
N GLY A 86 5.45 8.19 13.70
CA GLY A 86 6.74 8.22 14.40
C GLY A 86 7.95 7.84 13.54
N ASN A 87 7.73 7.15 12.41
CA ASN A 87 8.79 6.62 11.56
C ASN A 87 8.79 7.27 10.17
N VAL A 88 8.02 8.35 9.99
CA VAL A 88 7.89 9.09 8.73
C VAL A 88 8.18 10.57 8.98
N THR A 89 9.40 10.99 8.67
CA THR A 89 9.75 12.41 8.66
C THR A 89 9.63 12.97 7.26
N THR A 90 9.33 14.27 7.19
CA THR A 90 9.08 14.94 5.92
C THR A 90 9.74 16.30 5.96
N ASN A 91 10.48 16.64 4.91
CA ASN A 91 11.10 17.94 4.77
C ASN A 91 10.68 18.56 3.44
N VAL A 92 10.21 19.81 3.49
CA VAL A 92 9.83 20.56 2.30
C VAL A 92 11.03 21.40 1.91
N HIS A 93 11.72 21.01 0.84
CA HIS A 93 12.91 21.70 0.36
C HIS A 93 12.55 22.90 -0.52
N HIS A 94 11.50 22.76 -1.33
CA HIS A 94 10.92 23.81 -2.17
C HIS A 94 9.40 23.60 -2.28
N GLU A 95 8.70 24.56 -2.86
CA GLU A 95 7.26 24.50 -3.15
C GLU A 95 6.81 23.22 -3.89
N GLU A 96 7.73 22.55 -4.59
CA GLU A 96 7.47 21.41 -5.48
C GLU A 96 8.27 20.15 -5.12
N ILE A 97 9.14 20.22 -4.11
CA ILE A 97 10.05 19.14 -3.73
C ILE A 97 9.85 18.79 -2.26
N VAL A 98 9.39 17.56 -2.02
CA VAL A 98 9.24 16.99 -0.68
C VAL A 98 10.15 15.78 -0.55
N GLU A 99 10.97 15.79 0.49
CA GLU A 99 11.67 14.61 0.94
C GLU A 99 10.82 13.89 1.98
N VAL A 100 10.62 12.59 1.80
CA VAL A 100 10.05 11.70 2.79
C VAL A 100 11.12 10.72 3.24
N THR A 101 11.38 10.66 4.54
CA THR A 101 12.30 9.69 5.13
C THR A 101 11.51 8.65 5.91
N LEU A 102 11.74 7.37 5.62
CA LEU A 102 11.17 6.24 6.33
C LEU A 102 12.25 5.59 7.20
N THR A 103 12.08 5.62 8.52
CA THR A 103 13.08 5.12 9.49
C THR A 103 12.66 3.77 10.08
N GLY A 104 13.38 2.71 9.69
CA GLY A 104 13.24 1.36 10.25
C GLY A 104 13.99 1.19 11.59
N GLN A 105 13.74 0.10 12.32
CA GLN A 105 14.51 -0.20 13.54
C GLN A 105 15.89 -0.81 13.26
N GLU A 106 15.99 -1.62 12.21
CA GLU A 106 17.21 -2.41 11.90
C GLU A 106 17.82 -2.09 10.52
N GLN A 107 17.26 -1.11 9.80
CA GLN A 107 17.70 -0.71 8.46
C GLN A 107 18.11 0.75 8.42
N ASP A 108 18.92 1.08 7.41
CA ASP A 108 19.24 2.46 7.05
C ASP A 108 17.94 3.21 6.70
N ASP A 109 17.96 4.52 6.92
CA ASP A 109 16.85 5.38 6.53
C ASP A 109 16.63 5.31 5.01
N GLU A 110 15.38 5.09 4.60
CA GLU A 110 15.00 5.19 3.19
C GLU A 110 14.56 6.61 2.88
N HIS A 111 15.27 7.27 1.98
CA HIS A 111 14.98 8.63 1.54
C HIS A 111 14.28 8.60 0.18
N TRP A 112 13.10 9.21 0.12
CA TRP A 112 12.28 9.33 -1.08
C TRP A 112 12.15 10.79 -1.46
N MET A 113 12.64 11.14 -2.66
CA MET A 113 12.48 12.49 -3.18
C MET A 113 11.28 12.53 -4.11
N ILE A 114 10.27 13.30 -3.71
CA ILE A 114 9.05 13.52 -4.48
C ILE A 114 9.16 14.89 -5.12
N GLU A 115 9.50 14.90 -6.40
CA GLU A 115 9.57 16.11 -7.22
C GLU A 115 8.36 16.15 -8.16
N ARG A 116 7.66 17.28 -8.13
CA ARG A 116 6.62 17.57 -9.10
C ARG A 116 7.26 18.22 -10.33
N LEU A 117 7.18 17.57 -11.49
CA LEU A 117 7.53 18.21 -12.77
C LEU A 117 6.24 18.59 -13.49
N ASP A 118 6.20 19.75 -14.14
CA ASP A 118 5.09 20.31 -14.91
C ASP A 118 4.33 19.25 -15.75
N GLY A 119 3.30 18.63 -15.17
CA GLY A 119 2.46 17.61 -15.80
C GLY A 119 2.95 16.16 -15.77
N ALA A 120 4.13 15.87 -15.21
CA ALA A 120 4.64 14.51 -15.00
C ALA A 120 5.31 14.39 -13.62
N VAL A 121 4.77 13.58 -12.71
CA VAL A 121 5.39 13.38 -11.40
C VAL A 121 6.35 12.21 -11.46
N LYS A 122 7.56 12.38 -10.91
CA LYS A 122 8.56 11.31 -10.79
C LYS A 122 9.01 11.23 -9.34
N ALA A 123 8.77 10.07 -8.73
CA ALA A 123 9.48 9.69 -7.52
C ALA A 123 10.78 8.98 -7.93
N THR A 124 11.87 9.31 -7.25
CA THR A 124 13.21 8.74 -7.48
C THR A 124 13.83 8.27 -6.19
#